data_AF-A0A4Q7X8V9-F1
#
_entry.id   AF-A0A4Q7X8V9-F1
#
_cell.length_a   1.000
_cell.length_b   1.000
_cell.length_c   1.000
_cell.angle_alpha   90.00
_cell.angle_beta   90.00
_cell.angle_gamma   90.00
#
_symmetry.space_group_name_H-M   'P 1'
#
loop_
_entity.id
_entity.type
_entity.pdbx_description
1 polymer ?
#
loop_
_entity_poly.entity_id
_entity_poly.type
_entity_poly.pdbx_seq_one_letter_code
_entity_poly.pdbx_strand_id
1 'polypeptide(L)' 'MDAYQEAQRLYAEAMLSTATGQERIAVLQQTLQRIGDLVPQAAPDERPAVLLMNSSIAQLIAGESR' A
#
# COMPACT_ATOMS: atom_id res chain seq x y z
N MET A 1 3.49 17.02 -3.08
CA MET A 1 2.98 16.01 -2.15
C MET A 1 4.19 15.24 -1.66
N ASP A 2 4.39 15.12 -0.35
CA ASP A 2 5.52 14.34 0.18
C ASP A 2 5.26 12.83 0.05
N ALA A 3 6.31 12.01 0.21
CA ALA A 3 6.23 10.56 0.03
C ALA A 3 5.27 9.90 1.03
N TYR A 4 5.11 10.46 2.22
CA TYR A 4 4.19 9.98 3.24
C TYR A 4 2.72 10.23 2.85
N GLN A 5 2.39 11.45 2.40
CA GLN A 5 1.08 11.82 1.89
C GLN A 5 0.68 11.00 0.66
N GLU A 6 1.61 10.75 -0.25
CA GLU A 6 1.34 9.91 -1.42
C GLU A 6 1.11 8.45 -1.00
N ALA A 7 1.89 7.92 -0.05
CA ALA A 7 1.65 6.59 0.50
C ALA A 7 0.27 6.47 1.19
N GLN A 8 -0.13 7.49 1.95
CA GLN A 8 -1.47 7.57 2.54
C GLN A 8 -2.58 7.56 1.49
N ARG A 9 -2.43 8.36 0.42
CA ARG A 9 -3.39 8.43 -0.68
C ARG A 9 -3.55 7.07 -1.35
N LEU A 10 -2.44 6.43 -1.72
CA LEU A 10 -2.42 5.11 -2.35
C LEU A 10 -3.03 4.03 -1.46
N TYR A 11 -2.70 4.06 -0.16
CA TYR A 11 -3.27 3.13 0.81
C TYR A 11 -4.79 3.30 0.92
N ALA A 12 -5.27 4.54 1.03
CA ALA A 12 -6.70 4.84 1.11
C ALA A 12 -7.45 4.40 -0.16
N GLU A 13 -6.89 4.66 -1.35
CA GLU A 13 -7.45 4.22 -2.63
C GLU A 13 -7.57 2.69 -2.71
N ALA A 14 -6.56 1.96 -2.25
CA ALA A 14 -6.61 0.51 -2.20
C ALA A 14 -7.65 -0.02 -1.20
N MET A 15 -7.84 0.64 -0.05
CA MET A 15 -8.82 0.24 0.96
C MET A 15 -10.27 0.51 0.52
N LEU A 16 -10.48 1.58 -0.25
CA LEU A 16 -11.80 1.98 -0.76
C LEU A 16 -12.14 1.34 -2.11
N SER A 17 -11.23 0.56 -2.69
CA SER A 17 -11.47 -0.11 -3.97
C SER A 17 -12.64 -1.07 -3.89
N THR A 18 -13.54 -0.97 -4.87
CA THR A 18 -14.68 -1.89 -5.03
C THR A 18 -14.32 -3.14 -5.85
N ALA A 19 -13.06 -3.28 -6.27
CA ALA A 19 -12.56 -4.45 -6.99
C ALA A 19 -12.73 -5.71 -6.13
N THR A 20 -12.96 -6.87 -6.77
CA THR A 20 -13.15 -8.14 -6.07
C THR A 20 -12.32 -9.27 -6.69
N GLY A 21 -12.05 -10.32 -5.92
CA GLY A 21 -11.29 -11.49 -6.38
C GLY A 21 -9.93 -11.12 -6.99
N GLN A 22 -9.65 -11.63 -8.19
CA GLN A 22 -8.36 -11.42 -8.87
C GLN A 22 -8.07 -9.95 -9.20
N GLU A 23 -9.10 -9.15 -9.51
CA GLU A 23 -8.93 -7.72 -9.77
C GLU A 23 -8.47 -6.99 -8.51
N ARG A 24 -9.04 -7.34 -7.36
CA ARG A 24 -8.63 -6.79 -6.07
C ARG A 24 -7.18 -7.11 -5.75
N ILE A 25 -6.76 -8.36 -5.98
CA ILE A 25 -5.37 -8.78 -5.79
C ILE A 25 -4.43 -7.95 -6.66
N ALA A 26 -4.77 -7.71 -7.93
CA ALA A 26 -3.96 -6.88 -8.83
C ALA A 26 -3.83 -5.43 -8.33
N VAL A 27 -4.92 -4.82 -7.87
CA VAL A 27 -4.92 -3.46 -7.28
C VAL A 27 -4.03 -3.40 -6.04
N LEU A 28 -4.12 -4.40 -5.16
CA LEU A 28 -3.30 -4.47 -3.95
C LEU A 28 -1.82 -4.68 -4.30
N GLN A 29 -1.49 -5.55 -5.25
CA GLN A 29 -0.10 -5.76 -5.69
C GLN A 29 0.51 -4.49 -6.29
N GLN A 30 -0.25 -3.77 -7.12
CA GLN A 30 0.21 -2.50 -7.68
C GLN A 30 0.45 -1.46 -6.58
N THR A 31 -0.48 -1.37 -5.62
CA THR A 31 -0.35 -0.46 -4.47
C THR A 31 0.85 -0.81 -3.61
N LEU A 32 1.08 -2.11 -3.36
CA LEU A 32 2.22 -2.61 -2.59
C LEU A 32 3.54 -2.15 -3.22
N GLN A 33 3.69 -2.30 -4.54
CA GLN A 33 4.90 -1.86 -5.23
C GLN A 33 5.10 -0.35 -5.08
N ARG A 34 4.05 0.44 -5.38
CA ARG A 34 4.14 1.91 -5.35
C ARG A 34 4.46 2.45 -3.97
N ILE A 35 3.84 1.92 -2.91
CA ILE A 35 4.16 2.32 -1.53
C ILE A 35 5.59 1.89 -1.15
N GLY A 36 6.05 0.72 -1.62
CA GLY A 36 7.41 0.24 -1.39
C GLY A 36 8.48 1.18 -1.97
N ASP A 37 8.22 1.71 -3.16
CA ASP A 37 9.11 2.67 -3.83
C ASP A 37 9.20 4.03 -3.08
N LEU A 38 8.20 4.36 -2.25
CA LEU A 38 8.15 5.58 -1.46
C LEU A 38 8.90 5.48 -0.11
N VAL A 39 9.16 4.26 0.39
CA VAL A 39 9.87 4.05 1.66
C VAL A 39 11.23 4.78 1.73
N PRO A 40 12.15 4.65 0.76
CA PRO A 40 13.43 5.37 0.83
C PRO A 40 13.28 6.89 0.71
N GLN A 41 12.17 7.37 0.14
CA GLN A 41 11.88 8.78 -0.11
C GLN A 41 11.20 9.48 1.07
N ALA A 42 10.58 8.73 1.98
CA ALA A 42 9.93 9.26 3.18
C ALA A 42 10.95 9.79 4.20
N ALA A 43 10.51 10.79 4.98
CA ALA A 43 11.30 11.33 6.09
C ALA A 43 11.63 10.23 7.11
N PRO A 44 12.80 10.26 7.78
CA PRO A 44 13.22 9.17 8.66
C PRO A 44 12.21 8.78 9.76
N ASP A 45 11.48 9.75 10.28
CA ASP A 45 10.41 9.61 11.28
C ASP A 45 9.09 9.08 10.71
N GLU A 46 8.85 9.26 9.41
CA GLU A 46 7.64 8.79 8.70
C GLU A 46 7.82 7.40 8.07
N ARG A 47 9.07 6.99 7.78
CA ARG A 47 9.39 5.67 7.19
C ARG A 47 8.71 4.49 7.88
N PRO A 48 8.65 4.40 9.24
CA PRO A 48 7.94 3.32 9.90
C PRO A 48 6.45 3.28 9.53
N ALA A 49 5.80 4.44 9.39
CA ALA A 49 4.39 4.52 9.02
C ALA A 49 4.15 4.06 7.57
N VAL A 50 5.02 4.47 6.64
CA VAL A 50 4.95 4.02 5.23
C VAL A 50 5.17 2.50 5.12
N LEU A 51 6.12 1.95 5.87
CA LEU A 51 6.35 0.50 5.95
C LEU A 51 5.15 -0.25 6.53
N LEU A 52 4.50 0.30 7.55
CA LEU A 52 3.30 -0.30 8.13
C LEU A 52 2.17 -0.36 7.09
N MET A 53 1.92 0.73 6.35
CA MET A 53 0.95 0.72 5.24
C MET A 53 1.29 -0.35 4.20
N ASN A 54 2.56 -0.44 3.80
CA ASN A 54 3.02 -1.44 2.85
C ASN A 54 2.77 -2.88 3.35
N SER A 55 3.14 -3.16 4.60
CA SER A 55 2.96 -4.47 5.22
C SER A 55 1.48 -4.86 5.36
N SER A 56 0.60 -3.90 5.65
CA SER A 56 -0.85 -4.11 5.71
C SER A 56 -1.39 -4.59 4.35
N ILE A 57 -0.96 -3.95 3.25
CA ILE A 57 -1.31 -4.40 1.89
C ILE A 57 -0.82 -5.82 1.61
N ALA A 58 0.42 -6.15 2.00
CA ALA A 58 0.98 -7.50 1.81
C ALA A 58 0.16 -8.55 2.59
N GLN A 59 -0.27 -8.23 3.81
CA GLN A 59 -1.13 -9.11 4.61
C GLN A 59 -2.50 -9.33 3.97
N LEU A 60 -3.11 -8.28 3.40
CA LEU A 60 -4.38 -8.41 2.68
C LEU A 60 -4.25 -9.36 1.49
N ILE A 61 -3.20 -9.21 0.66
CA ILE A 61 -2.95 -10.11 -0.48
C ILE A 61 -2.81 -11.57 -0.01
N ALA A 62 -2.06 -11.80 1.07
CA ALA A 62 -1.88 -13.13 1.64
C ALA A 62 -3.18 -13.72 2.22
N GLY A 63 -4.10 -12.88 2.69
CA GLY A 63 -5.44 -13.27 3.14
C GLY A 63 -6.37 -13.66 1.99
N GLU A 64 -6.31 -12.96 0.85
CA GLU A 64 -7.13 -13.25 -0.35
C GLU A 64 -6.66 -14.51 -1.11
N SER A 65 -5.43 -14.96 -0.87
CA SER A 65 -4.83 -16.12 -1.55
C SER A 65 -5.12 -17.46 -0.83
N ARG A 66 -5.90 -17.45 0.25
CA ARG A 66 -6.29 -18.64 1.02
C ARG A 66 -7.71 -19.07 0.69
#